data_AF-A0A2P8GXF3-F1
#
_entry.id   AF-A0A2P8GXF3-F1
#
_cell.length_a   1.000
_cell.length_b   1.000
_cell.length_c   1.000
_cell.angle_alpha   90.00
_cell.angle_beta   90.00
_cell.angle_gamma   90.00
#
_symmetry.space_group_name_H-M   'P 1'
#
loop_
_entity.id
_entity.type
_entity.pdbx_description
1 polymer ?
#
loop_
_entity_poly.entity_id
_entity_poly.type
_entity_poly.pdbx_seq_one_letter_code
_entity_poly.pdbx_strand_id
1 'polypeptide(L)'
;MNDRHPSRMRSRLAAIGTAAALCSALTLPQTTVTEAAFTDREHAGGMITAGRLAAPTALTCTIESVLGLLANYRIGWTAPSGPTPTGYTITVTYSSGSPVYTGAAPAGATSFVISGGLLEGLLVPGTYSITVRATLQNWTGPVASPAQTGRLVVATGWRCS
;
A
#
# COMPACT_ATOMS: atom_id res chain seq x y z
N MET A 1 66.13 19.29 -20.87
CA MET A 1 65.23 20.30 -20.29
C MET A 1 64.03 20.42 -21.22
N ASN A 2 63.00 19.58 -21.07
CA ASN A 2 61.87 19.68 -20.11
C ASN A 2 61.15 21.04 -20.23
N ASP A 3 59.84 21.17 -20.46
CA ASP A 3 58.73 20.25 -20.19
C ASP A 3 57.51 20.49 -21.10
N ARG A 4 56.84 19.38 -21.43
CA ARG A 4 55.47 19.34 -21.99
C ARG A 4 54.47 19.39 -20.83
N HIS A 5 53.39 20.15 -20.98
CA HIS A 5 52.20 19.98 -20.12
C HIS A 5 50.89 20.11 -20.90
N PRO A 6 50.37 19.00 -21.47
CA PRO A 6 48.95 18.79 -21.64
C PRO A 6 48.44 17.94 -20.47
N SER A 7 47.65 18.52 -19.57
CA SER A 7 47.01 17.73 -18.49
C SER A 7 45.63 18.26 -18.11
N ARG A 8 44.77 18.57 -19.11
CA ARG A 8 43.31 18.60 -18.89
C ARG A 8 42.76 17.17 -18.86
N MET A 9 43.11 16.41 -17.82
CA MET A 9 42.57 15.06 -17.64
C MET A 9 42.55 14.63 -16.17
N ARG A 10 41.92 15.42 -15.29
CA ARG A 10 41.70 15.02 -13.88
C ARG A 10 40.39 15.58 -13.30
N SER A 11 39.26 15.39 -13.98
CA SER A 11 37.98 15.72 -13.35
C SER A 11 36.80 14.88 -13.88
N ARG A 12 36.97 13.56 -13.99
CA ARG A 12 35.88 12.62 -14.34
C ARG A 12 35.99 11.27 -13.64
N LEU A 13 36.36 11.23 -12.35
CA LEU A 13 36.44 9.96 -11.58
C LEU A 13 35.93 10.10 -10.13
N ALA A 14 34.79 10.77 -9.93
CA ALA A 14 34.15 10.83 -8.61
C ALA A 14 32.61 10.75 -8.67
N ALA A 15 32.04 10.05 -9.64
CA ALA A 15 30.59 9.96 -9.82
C ALA A 15 30.09 8.55 -10.20
N ILE A 16 30.82 7.50 -9.80
CA ILE A 16 30.43 6.09 -10.07
C ILE A 16 30.38 5.27 -8.76
N GLY A 17 30.39 5.92 -7.59
CA GLY A 17 30.39 5.24 -6.28
C GLY A 17 29.03 5.16 -5.58
N THR A 18 28.03 5.94 -6.01
CA THR A 18 26.80 6.19 -5.22
C THR A 18 25.50 5.82 -5.92
N ALA A 19 25.55 5.04 -7.01
CA ALA A 19 24.35 4.55 -7.70
C ALA A 19 24.03 3.06 -7.42
N ALA A 20 24.91 2.33 -6.73
CA ALA A 20 24.75 0.89 -6.47
C ALA A 20 24.20 0.54 -5.07
N ALA A 21 23.83 1.54 -4.25
CA ALA A 21 23.46 1.33 -2.84
C ALA A 21 21.96 1.54 -2.53
N LEU A 22 21.08 1.72 -3.53
CA LEU A 22 19.66 2.00 -3.32
C LEU A 22 18.71 0.92 -3.88
N CYS A 23 19.23 -0.21 -4.37
CA CYS A 23 18.45 -1.41 -4.68
C CYS A 23 18.50 -2.43 -3.54
N SER A 24 18.54 -1.98 -2.29
CA SER A 24 18.14 -2.83 -1.17
C SER A 24 16.62 -2.97 -1.24
N ALA A 25 16.18 -3.91 -2.08
CA ALA A 25 14.81 -4.38 -2.10
C ALA A 25 14.36 -4.62 -0.65
N LEU A 26 13.23 -4.03 -0.27
CA LEU A 26 12.50 -4.39 0.93
C LEU A 26 12.13 -5.88 0.83
N THR A 27 13.03 -6.76 1.26
CA THR A 27 12.71 -8.15 1.54
C THR A 27 11.92 -8.16 2.84
N LEU A 28 10.61 -7.90 2.72
CA LEU A 28 9.68 -8.18 3.79
C LEU A 28 9.88 -9.65 4.19
N PRO A 29 10.06 -9.96 5.49
CA PRO A 29 10.25 -11.34 5.92
C PRO A 29 9.07 -12.17 5.41
N GLN A 30 9.36 -13.16 4.55
CA GLN A 30 8.36 -14.13 4.15
C GLN A 30 8.02 -14.97 5.38
N THR A 31 6.80 -14.81 5.87
CA THR A 31 6.30 -15.59 7.00
C THR A 31 6.16 -17.04 6.57
N THR A 32 7.01 -17.92 7.11
CA THR A 32 6.98 -19.36 6.82
C THR A 32 5.80 -19.99 7.54
N VAL A 33 4.97 -20.75 6.82
CA VAL A 33 3.92 -21.57 7.42
C VAL A 33 4.62 -22.60 8.30
N THR A 34 4.33 -22.58 9.60
CA THR A 34 4.89 -23.53 10.56
C THR A 34 3.74 -24.38 11.08
N GLU A 35 3.87 -25.70 10.96
CA GLU A 35 2.96 -26.63 11.62
C GLU A 35 3.47 -26.86 13.04
N ALA A 36 2.63 -26.57 14.03
CA ALA A 36 2.86 -26.97 15.41
C ALA A 36 1.98 -28.17 15.70
N ALA A 37 2.60 -29.31 15.99
CA ALA A 37 1.91 -30.47 16.56
C ALA A 37 1.99 -30.36 18.08
N PHE A 38 0.86 -30.58 18.75
CA PHE A 38 0.85 -30.74 20.21
C PHE A 38 0.25 -32.11 20.55
N THR A 39 0.82 -32.74 21.57
CA THR A 39 0.28 -33.93 22.21
C THR A 39 0.12 -33.61 23.68
N ASP A 40 -1.12 -33.51 24.12
CA ASP A 40 -1.44 -33.56 25.55
C ASP A 40 -1.78 -35.01 25.91
N ARG A 41 -1.42 -35.43 27.12
CA ARG A 41 -1.69 -36.78 27.61
C ARG A 41 -3.19 -37.00 27.83
N GLU A 42 -3.96 -35.93 28.01
CA GLU A 42 -5.40 -35.98 28.29
C GLU A 42 -6.28 -35.77 27.04
N HIS A 43 -5.76 -35.18 25.96
CA HIS A 43 -6.49 -34.88 24.73
C HIS A 43 -5.70 -35.33 23.51
N ALA A 44 -6.30 -36.16 22.65
CA ALA A 44 -5.69 -36.65 21.41
C ALA A 44 -5.01 -35.50 20.64
N GLY A 45 -3.77 -35.75 20.18
CA GLY A 45 -2.94 -34.71 19.56
C GLY A 45 -3.60 -34.07 18.34
N GLY A 46 -3.42 -32.77 18.20
CA GLY A 46 -3.97 -31.96 17.11
C GLY A 46 -2.88 -31.24 16.32
N MET A 47 -3.22 -30.84 15.10
CA MET A 47 -2.36 -30.03 14.23
C MET A 47 -2.97 -28.64 14.10
N ILE A 48 -2.18 -27.60 14.36
CA ILE A 48 -2.56 -26.21 14.06
C ILE A 48 -1.77 -25.78 12.82
N THR A 49 -2.45 -25.58 11.70
CA THR A 49 -1.85 -25.01 10.49
C THR A 49 -1.87 -23.48 10.59
N ALA A 50 -0.69 -22.84 10.63
CA ALA A 50 -0.60 -21.40 10.52
C ALA A 50 -1.07 -20.94 9.12
N GLY A 51 -2.12 -20.11 9.06
CA GLY A 51 -2.63 -19.54 7.82
C GLY A 51 -2.03 -18.17 7.51
N ARG A 52 -1.92 -17.82 6.23
CA ARG A 52 -1.56 -16.45 5.78
C ARG A 52 -2.76 -15.81 5.08
N LEU A 53 -3.16 -14.64 5.55
CA LEU A 53 -4.08 -13.78 4.79
C LEU A 53 -3.26 -13.02 3.75
N ALA A 54 -3.51 -13.28 2.46
CA ALA A 54 -2.84 -12.55 1.40
C ALA A 54 -3.30 -11.08 1.34
N ALA A 55 -2.51 -10.23 0.67
CA ALA A 55 -2.89 -8.86 0.39
C ALA A 55 -3.96 -8.84 -0.71
N PRO A 56 -4.93 -7.91 -0.66
CA PRO A 56 -5.72 -7.58 -1.84
C PRO A 56 -4.80 -7.11 -2.99
N THR A 57 -5.23 -7.25 -4.23
CA THR A 57 -4.42 -6.88 -5.40
C THR A 57 -5.22 -6.06 -6.40
N ALA A 58 -4.58 -5.64 -7.50
CA ALA A 58 -5.22 -4.89 -8.59
C ALA A 58 -6.04 -3.70 -8.08
N LEU A 59 -5.43 -2.96 -7.16
CA LEU A 59 -6.02 -1.77 -6.57
C LEU A 59 -6.26 -0.73 -7.69
N THR A 60 -7.47 -0.20 -7.75
CA THR A 60 -7.92 0.80 -8.74
C THR A 60 -8.62 1.93 -8.02
N CYS A 61 -8.65 3.09 -8.66
CA CYS A 61 -9.37 4.25 -8.17
C CYS A 61 -9.96 5.00 -9.36
N THR A 62 -11.26 5.25 -9.30
CA THR A 62 -12.01 5.98 -10.33
C THR A 62 -12.86 7.08 -9.70
N ILE A 63 -13.07 8.16 -10.45
CA ILE A 63 -13.97 9.24 -10.05
C ILE A 63 -15.36 8.88 -10.56
N GLU A 64 -16.34 8.75 -9.68
CA GLU A 64 -17.72 8.42 -10.07
C GLU A 64 -18.54 9.65 -10.41
N SER A 65 -18.35 10.73 -9.66
CA SER A 65 -19.06 12.00 -9.90
C SER A 65 -18.27 13.16 -9.32
N VAL A 66 -18.45 14.33 -9.92
CA VAL A 66 -17.89 15.60 -9.45
C VAL A 66 -19.01 16.64 -9.49
N LEU A 67 -19.34 17.19 -8.33
CA LEU A 67 -20.26 18.31 -8.15
C LEU A 67 -19.48 19.46 -7.48
N GLY A 68 -18.77 20.24 -8.30
CA GLY A 68 -17.89 21.30 -7.80
C GLY A 68 -16.69 20.73 -7.03
N LEU A 69 -16.55 21.09 -5.75
CA LEU A 69 -15.50 20.57 -4.84
C LEU A 69 -15.86 19.21 -4.22
N LEU A 70 -17.09 18.73 -4.42
CA LEU A 70 -17.52 17.42 -3.95
C LEU A 70 -17.24 16.39 -5.04
N ALA A 71 -16.58 15.29 -4.69
CA ALA A 71 -16.31 14.21 -5.62
C ALA A 71 -16.38 12.85 -4.94
N ASN A 72 -17.05 11.90 -5.60
CA ASN A 72 -17.10 10.52 -5.13
C ASN A 72 -16.00 9.72 -5.82
N TYR A 73 -15.19 9.04 -5.03
CA TYR A 73 -14.10 8.19 -5.51
C TYR A 73 -14.42 6.74 -5.22
N ARG A 74 -14.51 5.91 -6.25
CA ARG A 74 -14.61 4.47 -6.10
C ARG A 74 -13.20 3.88 -6.07
N ILE A 75 -12.88 3.24 -4.97
CA ILE A 75 -11.69 2.41 -4.82
C ILE A 75 -12.10 0.97 -5.13
N GLY A 76 -11.44 0.33 -6.09
CA GLY A 76 -11.67 -1.08 -6.43
C GLY A 76 -10.45 -1.93 -6.10
N TRP A 77 -10.66 -3.21 -5.81
CA TRP A 77 -9.60 -4.18 -5.60
C TRP A 77 -10.06 -5.60 -5.92
N THR A 78 -9.10 -6.49 -6.15
CA THR A 78 -9.31 -7.93 -6.21
C THR A 78 -9.13 -8.52 -4.82
N ALA A 79 -10.06 -9.39 -4.41
CA ALA A 79 -10.00 -10.08 -3.14
C ALA A 79 -8.69 -10.92 -3.03
N PRO A 80 -8.09 -11.01 -1.83
CA PRO A 80 -6.90 -11.81 -1.62
C PRO A 80 -7.19 -13.30 -1.86
N SER A 81 -6.20 -14.02 -2.38
CA SER A 81 -6.25 -15.48 -2.47
C SER A 81 -6.19 -16.12 -1.08
N GLY A 82 -6.90 -17.23 -0.87
CA GLY A 82 -6.90 -18.00 0.37
C GLY A 82 -8.19 -17.80 1.18
N PRO A 83 -8.11 -17.71 2.52
CA PRO A 83 -9.31 -17.61 3.36
C PRO A 83 -10.08 -16.32 3.07
N THR A 84 -11.40 -16.43 3.00
CA THR A 84 -12.30 -15.30 2.72
C THR A 84 -12.22 -14.27 3.86
N PRO A 85 -11.83 -13.01 3.58
CA PRO A 85 -11.81 -11.97 4.59
C PRO A 85 -13.20 -11.73 5.19
N THR A 86 -13.26 -11.45 6.49
CA THR A 86 -14.46 -10.98 7.19
C THR A 86 -14.76 -9.51 6.93
N GLY A 87 -13.79 -8.77 6.37
CA GLY A 87 -13.96 -7.38 5.96
C GLY A 87 -12.69 -6.80 5.37
N TYR A 88 -12.74 -5.49 5.10
CA TYR A 88 -11.60 -4.72 4.62
C TYR A 88 -11.52 -3.37 5.33
N THR A 89 -10.31 -2.90 5.56
CA THR A 89 -10.01 -1.54 6.03
C THR A 89 -9.38 -0.76 4.89
N ILE A 90 -9.94 0.43 4.62
CA ILE A 90 -9.43 1.37 3.63
C ILE A 90 -8.86 2.55 4.39
N THR A 91 -7.62 2.91 4.10
CA THR A 91 -6.98 4.08 4.72
C THR A 91 -6.41 4.97 3.62
N VAL A 92 -6.71 6.26 3.71
CA VAL A 92 -6.09 7.28 2.87
C VAL A 92 -5.16 8.12 3.73
N THR A 93 -3.92 8.21 3.31
CA THR A 93 -2.85 8.89 4.04
C THR A 93 -2.39 10.09 3.23
N TYR A 94 -2.33 11.25 3.85
CA TYR A 94 -1.74 12.43 3.23
C TYR A 94 -0.21 12.32 3.22
N SER A 95 0.48 13.02 2.32
CA SER A 95 1.93 12.96 2.18
C SER A 95 2.72 13.28 3.46
N SER A 96 2.12 13.98 4.43
CA SER A 96 2.69 14.18 5.77
C SER A 96 2.76 12.91 6.64
N GLY A 97 2.17 11.79 6.18
CA GLY A 97 2.15 10.50 6.87
C GLY A 97 0.93 10.29 7.77
N SER A 98 0.08 11.30 7.96
CA SER A 98 -1.13 11.16 8.79
C SER A 98 -2.31 10.59 7.98
N PRO A 99 -3.07 9.62 8.53
CA PRO A 99 -4.31 9.17 7.91
C PRO A 99 -5.32 10.33 7.95
N VAL A 100 -5.87 10.67 6.79
CA VAL A 100 -6.93 11.69 6.67
C VAL A 100 -8.31 11.05 6.57
N TYR A 101 -8.36 9.77 6.19
CA TYR A 101 -9.60 9.01 6.06
C TYR A 101 -9.34 7.55 6.44
N THR A 102 -10.29 6.94 7.15
CA THR A 102 -10.35 5.50 7.36
C THR A 102 -11.78 5.02 7.23
N GLY A 103 -11.98 3.99 6.40
CA GLY A 103 -13.28 3.37 6.16
C GLY A 103 -13.20 1.85 6.28
N ALA A 104 -14.36 1.22 6.38
CA ALA A 104 -14.50 -0.23 6.43
C ALA A 104 -15.48 -0.72 5.37
N ALA A 105 -15.12 -1.82 4.70
CA ALA A 105 -16.00 -2.52 3.77
C ALA A 105 -16.32 -3.93 4.29
N PRO A 106 -17.52 -4.46 4.03
CA PRO A 106 -17.93 -5.77 4.52
C PRO A 106 -17.19 -6.91 3.80
N ALA A 107 -17.36 -8.14 4.32
CA ALA A 107 -16.89 -9.36 3.66
C ALA A 107 -17.38 -9.42 2.20
N GLY A 108 -16.54 -9.93 1.30
CA GLY A 108 -16.86 -10.06 -0.13
C GLY A 108 -16.84 -8.76 -0.92
N ALA A 109 -16.69 -7.59 -0.29
CA ALA A 109 -16.55 -6.33 -1.02
C ALA A 109 -15.29 -6.32 -1.90
N THR A 110 -15.44 -5.83 -3.12
CA THR A 110 -14.35 -5.59 -4.10
C THR A 110 -14.25 -4.11 -4.47
N SER A 111 -15.08 -3.27 -3.85
CA SER A 111 -15.01 -1.82 -4.00
C SER A 111 -15.55 -1.08 -2.79
N PHE A 112 -15.16 0.19 -2.66
CA PHE A 112 -15.62 1.11 -1.64
C PHE A 112 -15.68 2.52 -2.20
N VAL A 113 -16.73 3.27 -1.87
CA VAL A 113 -16.89 4.65 -2.34
C VAL A 113 -16.56 5.60 -1.20
N ILE A 114 -15.53 6.42 -1.42
CA ILE A 114 -15.21 7.56 -0.57
C ILE A 114 -16.00 8.74 -1.11
N SER A 115 -17.00 9.18 -0.36
CA SER A 115 -17.73 10.41 -0.67
C SER A 115 -16.88 11.59 -0.21
N GLY A 116 -16.07 12.13 -1.12
CA GLY A 116 -15.19 13.25 -0.86
C GLY A 116 -15.98 14.55 -0.81
N GLY A 117 -16.34 14.99 0.38
CA GLY A 117 -16.84 16.34 0.64
C GLY A 117 -16.00 17.08 1.65
N LEU A 118 -16.26 18.38 1.81
CA LEU A 118 -15.59 19.36 2.68
C LEU A 118 -15.36 18.92 4.14
N LEU A 119 -15.96 17.79 4.55
CA LEU A 119 -15.99 17.26 5.90
C LEU A 119 -15.01 16.10 6.16
N GLU A 120 -14.36 15.53 5.14
CA GLU A 120 -13.51 14.32 5.27
C GLU A 120 -11.99 14.60 5.10
N GLY A 121 -11.54 15.85 5.25
CA GLY A 121 -10.10 16.21 5.26
C GLY A 121 -9.35 16.07 3.93
N LEU A 122 -10.00 15.60 2.87
CA LEU A 122 -9.45 15.35 1.53
C LEU A 122 -9.37 16.59 0.63
N LEU A 123 -9.41 17.81 1.19
CA LEU A 123 -9.37 19.07 0.43
C LEU A 123 -7.99 19.71 0.33
N VAL A 124 -7.00 19.17 1.04
CA VAL A 124 -5.65 19.75 1.05
C VAL A 124 -4.91 19.37 -0.23
N PRO A 125 -4.54 20.32 -1.10
CA PRO A 125 -3.76 19.97 -2.29
C PRO A 125 -2.46 19.27 -1.89
N GLY A 126 -2.23 18.09 -2.48
CA GLY A 126 -1.03 17.31 -2.25
C GLY A 126 -1.18 15.88 -2.72
N THR A 127 -0.27 15.03 -2.28
CA THR A 127 -0.25 13.61 -2.64
C THR A 127 -0.89 12.78 -1.54
N TYR A 128 -1.72 11.83 -1.94
CA TYR A 128 -2.41 10.91 -1.07
C TYR A 128 -2.08 9.48 -1.49
N SER A 129 -1.94 8.58 -0.53
CA SER A 129 -1.81 7.15 -0.78
C SER A 129 -3.02 6.40 -0.23
N ILE A 130 -3.51 5.42 -1.00
CA ILE A 130 -4.56 4.51 -0.60
C ILE A 130 -3.94 3.19 -0.23
N THR A 131 -4.39 2.66 0.91
CA THR A 131 -4.11 1.29 1.31
C THR A 131 -5.41 0.57 1.59
N VAL A 132 -5.49 -0.68 1.14
CA VAL A 132 -6.59 -1.59 1.49
C VAL A 132 -5.99 -2.79 2.20
N ARG A 133 -6.54 -3.15 3.35
CA ARG A 133 -6.14 -4.33 4.12
C ARG A 133 -7.33 -5.24 4.27
N ALA A 134 -7.12 -6.53 4.07
CA ALA A 134 -8.12 -7.53 4.40
C ALA A 134 -8.08 -7.82 5.91
N THR A 135 -9.24 -8.04 6.53
CA THR A 135 -9.34 -8.51 7.92
C THR A 135 -9.99 -9.89 7.93
N LEU A 136 -9.48 -10.77 8.78
CA LEU A 136 -10.03 -12.10 9.01
C LEU A 136 -10.18 -12.30 10.52
N GLN A 137 -11.40 -12.16 11.04
CA GLN A 137 -11.68 -12.10 12.47
C GLN A 137 -10.83 -11.02 13.14
N ASN A 138 -9.91 -11.41 14.03
CA ASN A 138 -9.00 -10.50 14.74
C ASN A 138 -7.64 -10.30 14.04
N TRP A 139 -7.43 -10.93 12.87
CA TRP A 139 -6.19 -10.85 12.11
C TRP A 139 -6.31 -9.78 11.03
N THR A 140 -5.29 -8.93 10.92
CA THR A 140 -5.18 -7.94 9.84
C THR A 140 -4.12 -8.38 8.85
N GLY A 141 -4.49 -8.43 7.59
CA GLY A 141 -3.62 -8.80 6.49
C GLY A 141 -2.63 -7.68 6.09
N PRO A 142 -1.67 -8.02 5.23
CA PRO A 142 -0.79 -7.03 4.61
C PRO A 142 -1.57 -6.04 3.73
N VAL A 143 -0.93 -4.90 3.46
CA VAL A 143 -1.46 -3.87 2.56
C VAL A 143 -1.53 -4.41 1.12
N ALA A 144 -2.58 -4.04 0.43
CA ALA A 144 -2.80 -4.34 -0.97
C ALA A 144 -1.64 -3.89 -1.88
N SER A 145 -1.36 -4.69 -2.91
CA SER A 145 -0.22 -4.46 -3.83
C SER A 145 -0.67 -4.39 -5.31
N PRO A 146 -0.17 -3.40 -6.08
CA PRO A 146 0.55 -2.22 -5.62
C PRO A 146 -0.36 -1.29 -4.81
N ALA A 147 0.23 -0.52 -3.89
CA ALA A 147 -0.49 0.58 -3.26
C ALA A 147 -0.81 1.66 -4.31
N GLN A 148 -1.97 2.28 -4.23
CA GLN A 148 -2.37 3.33 -5.15
C GLN A 148 -1.98 4.69 -4.60
N THR A 149 -1.39 5.54 -5.44
CA THR A 149 -1.04 6.91 -5.08
C THR A 149 -1.79 7.86 -6.00
N GLY A 150 -2.18 9.02 -5.50
CA GLY A 150 -2.90 10.01 -6.28
C GLY A 150 -2.58 11.42 -5.82
N ARG A 151 -2.75 12.38 -6.71
CA ARG A 151 -2.55 13.80 -6.41
C ARG A 151 -3.87 14.56 -6.44
N LEU A 152 -4.12 15.36 -5.42
CA LEU A 152 -5.25 16.29 -5.39
C LEU A 152 -4.84 17.61 -6.04
N VAL A 153 -5.67 18.07 -6.97
CA VAL A 153 -5.55 19.40 -7.56
C VAL A 153 -6.81 20.17 -7.19
N VAL A 154 -6.67 21.28 -6.46
CA VAL A 154 -7.75 22.08 -5.84
C VAL A 154 -8.89 22.45 -6.80
N ALA A 155 -8.62 22.51 -8.11
CA ALA A 155 -9.60 22.86 -9.13
C ALA A 155 -10.28 21.66 -9.82
N THR A 156 -9.72 20.44 -9.74
CA THR A 156 -10.19 19.30 -10.54
C THR A 156 -10.47 18.04 -9.73
N GLY A 157 -10.52 18.15 -8.40
CA GLY A 157 -10.61 16.99 -7.53
C GLY A 157 -9.35 16.13 -7.56
N TRP A 158 -9.45 14.97 -6.93
CA TRP A 158 -8.35 14.04 -6.74
C TRP A 158 -8.19 13.16 -7.96
N ARG A 159 -6.95 12.97 -8.40
CA ARG A 159 -6.61 12.13 -9.55
C ARG A 159 -5.74 10.99 -9.08
N CYS A 160 -6.17 9.77 -9.37
CA CYS A 160 -5.41 8.56 -9.11
C CYS A 160 -4.43 8.32 -10.26
N SER A 161 -3.18 7.98 -9.93
CA SER A 161 -2.05 7.89 -10.87
C SER A 161 -1.15 6.70 -10.57
#